data_AF-B0SX70-F1
#
_entry.id   AF-B0SX70-F1
#
_cell.length_a   1.000
_cell.length_b   1.000
_cell.length_c   1.000
_cell.angle_alpha   90.00
_cell.angle_beta   90.00
_cell.angle_gamma   90.00
#
_symmetry.space_group_name_H-M   'P 1'
#
loop_
_entity.id
_entity.type
_entity.pdbx_description
1 polymer ?
#
loop_
_entity_poly.entity_id
_entity_poly.type
_entity_poly.pdbx_seq_one_letter_code
_entity_poly.pdbx_strand_id
1 'polypeptide(L)' 'MNRAIKQATVKRFHYETHDQLRHHLGDFIDAYNFARCLKTLLGLTHYEYVCKI' A
#
# COMPACT_ATOMS: atom_id res chain seq x y z
N MET A 1 -6.17 5.13 -6.36
CA MET A 1 -5.77 4.35 -5.17
C MET A 1 -6.37 2.95 -5.25
N ASN A 2 -5.56 1.89 -5.13
CA ASN A 2 -6.03 0.50 -5.24
C ASN A 2 -7.13 0.18 -4.21
N ARG A 3 -8.17 -0.54 -4.64
CA ARG A 3 -9.33 -0.91 -3.79
C ARG A 3 -8.91 -1.66 -2.51
N ALA A 4 -7.86 -2.48 -2.59
CA ALA A 4 -7.33 -3.23 -1.45
C ALA A 4 -6.76 -2.34 -0.35
N ILE A 5 -5.95 -1.33 -0.72
CA ILE A 5 -5.39 -0.36 0.24
C ILE A 5 -6.52 0.43 0.89
N LYS A 6 -7.49 0.92 0.09
CA LYS A 6 -8.66 1.64 0.62
C LYS A 6 -9.49 0.81 1.59
N GLN A 7 -9.70 -0.48 1.30
CA GLN A 7 -10.41 -1.38 2.19
C GLN A 7 -9.63 -1.63 3.49
N ALA A 8 -8.30 -1.74 3.41
CA ALA A 8 -7.44 -1.95 4.57
C ALA A 8 -7.42 -0.72 5.50
N THR A 9 -7.42 0.49 4.94
CA THR A 9 -7.37 1.73 5.74
C THR A 9 -8.74 2.08 6.34
N VAL A 10 -9.82 2.01 5.55
CA VAL A 10 -11.16 2.44 5.98
C VAL A 10 -11.83 1.48 6.95
N LYS A 11 -11.52 0.18 6.88
CA LYS A 11 -12.21 -0.84 7.69
C LYS A 11 -11.54 -1.12 9.04
N ARG A 12 -10.26 -0.74 9.21
CA ARG A 12 -9.48 -0.99 10.44
C ARG A 12 -9.25 0.25 11.30
N PHE A 13 -9.27 1.45 10.72
CA PHE A 13 -8.93 2.67 11.42
C PHE A 13 -10.05 3.69 11.27
N HIS A 14 -10.50 4.23 12.41
CA HIS A 14 -11.35 5.42 12.42
C HIS A 14 -10.42 6.62 12.55
N TYR A 15 -10.35 7.46 11.53
CA TYR A 15 -9.53 8.66 11.54
C TYR A 15 -10.35 9.82 12.08
N GLU A 16 -9.83 10.49 13.11
CA GLU A 16 -10.48 11.66 13.69
C GLU A 16 -10.02 12.95 12.98
N THR A 17 -8.78 12.95 12.47
CA THR A 17 -8.20 14.06 11.70
C THR A 17 -7.55 13.57 10.40
N HIS A 18 -7.42 14.50 9.43
CA HIS A 18 -6.78 14.19 8.15
C HIS A 18 -5.28 13.90 8.28
N ASP A 19 -4.61 14.44 9.29
CA ASP A 19 -3.18 14.19 9.51
C ASP A 19 -2.89 12.73 9.90
N GLN A 20 -3.79 12.11 10.69
CA GLN A 20 -3.69 10.69 11.01
C GLN A 20 -3.82 9.83 9.74
N LEU A 21 -4.77 10.17 8.86
CA LEU A 21 -4.94 9.49 7.58
C LEU A 21 -3.69 9.64 6.70
N ARG A 22 -3.09 10.83 6.65
CA ARG A 22 -1.92 11.13 5.81
C ARG A 22 -0.67 10.37 6.28
N HIS A 23 -0.47 10.26 7.59
CA HIS A 23 0.63 9.47 8.16
C HIS A 23 0.48 7.99 7.82
N HIS A 24 -0.68 7.41 8.14
CA HIS A 24 -0.95 5.99 7.87
C HIS A 24 -0.91 5.63 6.38
N LEU A 25 -1.35 6.55 5.50
CA LEU A 25 -1.26 6.34 4.06
C LEU A 25 0.17 6.08 3.59
N GLY A 26 1.17 6.77 4.16
CA GLY A 26 2.57 6.53 3.86
C GLY A 26 2.96 5.09 4.19
N ASP A 27 2.71 4.67 5.42
CA ASP A 27 3.02 3.31 5.88
C ASP A 27 2.33 2.22 5.05
N PHE A 28 1.07 2.44 4.66
CA PHE A 28 0.34 1.48 3.84
C PHE A 28 0.85 1.40 2.40
N ILE A 29 1.24 2.53 1.83
CA ILE A 29 1.80 2.58 0.49
C ILE A 29 3.16 1.89 0.49
N ASP A 30 4.02 2.18 1.45
CA ASP A 30 5.34 1.55 1.57
C ASP A 30 5.21 0.04 1.83
N ALA A 31 4.32 -0.36 2.75
CA ALA A 31 4.05 -1.77 3.02
C ALA A 31 3.51 -2.49 1.78
N TYR A 32 2.71 -1.85 0.93
CA TYR A 32 2.19 -2.48 -0.30
C TYR A 32 3.24 -2.54 -1.41
N ASN A 33 3.96 -1.44 -1.59
CA ASN A 33 4.96 -1.26 -2.64
C ASN A 33 6.19 -2.14 -2.43
N PHE A 34 6.64 -2.24 -1.18
CA PHE A 34 7.81 -3.02 -0.75
C PHE A 34 7.43 -4.28 0.02
N ALA A 35 6.15 -4.67 0.00
CA ALA A 35 5.73 -5.99 0.46
C ALA A 35 6.52 -7.07 -0.26
N ARG A 36 6.66 -8.21 0.42
CA ARG A 36 7.32 -9.43 -0.05
C ARG A 36 7.14 -9.65 -1.56
N CYS A 37 8.26 -9.91 -2.23
CA CYS A 37 8.35 -10.33 -3.63
C CYS A 37 7.26 -11.32 -4.03
N LEU A 38 6.53 -10.97 -5.09
CA LEU A 38 5.41 -11.78 -5.56
C LEU A 38 5.86 -12.74 -6.66
N LYS A 39 5.56 -14.03 -6.50
CA LYS A 39 5.83 -15.04 -7.54
C LYS A 39 5.14 -14.70 -8.87
N THR A 40 3.96 -14.07 -8.80
CA THR A 40 3.21 -13.61 -9.97
C THR A 40 3.89 -12.47 -10.72
N LEU A 41 4.74 -11.69 -10.04
CA LEU A 41 5.55 -10.62 -10.63
C LEU A 41 7.00 -11.08 -10.86
N LEU A 42 7.23 -12.38 -11.06
CA LEU A 42 8.55 -12.97 -11.27
C LEU A 42 9.53 -12.70 -10.11
N GLY A 43 9.02 -12.59 -8.89
CA GLY A 43 9.83 -12.29 -7.70
C GLY A 43 10.09 -10.80 -7.49
N LEU A 44 9.41 -9.91 -8.21
CA LEU A 44 9.49 -8.47 -7.98
C LEU A 44 8.50 -8.03 -6.91
N THR A 45 8.86 -6.96 -6.22
CA THR A 45 7.92 -6.16 -5.44
C THR A 45 6.99 -5.38 -6.38
N HIS A 46 5.86 -4.89 -5.87
CA HIS A 46 4.93 -4.09 -6.69
C HIS A 46 5.62 -2.85 -7.27
N TYR A 47 6.46 -2.19 -6.47
CA TYR A 47 7.20 -1.01 -6.92
C TYR A 47 8.18 -1.36 -8.05
N GLU A 48 8.99 -2.40 -7.88
CA GLU A 48 9.96 -2.81 -8.89
C GLU A 48 9.29 -3.25 -10.19
N TYR A 49 8.11 -3.87 -10.12
CA TYR A 49 7.34 -4.20 -11.32
C TYR A 49 6.87 -2.94 -12.05
N VAL A 50 6.31 -1.96 -11.34
CA VAL A 50 5.87 -0.68 -11.93
C VAL A 50 7.04 0.08 -12.53
N CYS A 51 8.21 0.10 -11.89
CA CYS A 51 9.40 0.77 -12.42
C CYS A 51 10.03 0.07 -13.64
N LYS A 52 9.68 -1.19 -13.91
CA LYS A 52 10.17 -1.95 -15.07
C LYS A 52 9.22 -1.92 -16.27
N ILE A 53 7.98 -1.49 -16.08
CA ILE A 53 7.01 -1.22 -17.16
C ILE A 53 7.43 0.07 -17.87
#